data_AF-A0A929XGM1-F1
#
_entry.id   AF-A0A929XGM1-F1
#
_cell.length_a   1.000
_cell.length_b   1.000
_cell.length_c   1.000
_cell.angle_alpha   90.00
_cell.angle_beta   90.00
_cell.angle_gamma   90.00
#
_symmetry.space_group_name_H-M   'P 1'
#
loop_
_entity.id
_entity.type
_entity.pdbx_description
1 polymer ?
#
loop_
_entity_poly.entity_id
_entity_poly.type
_entity_poly.pdbx_seq_one_letter_code
_entity_poly.pdbx_strand_id
1 'polypeptide(L)'
;MNLMKILSIIISKTVHNIVKLVKGSTSHIGGVIALKIDKNILSKLQKPEVIITVTGTNRKNYSNKSCYRFIRTTYKRAKTKRRTEK
;
A
#
# COMPACT_ATOMS: atom_id res chain seq x y z
N MET A 1 8.17 -21.06 3.16
CA MET A 1 8.16 -19.58 3.23
C MET A 1 9.52 -19.13 3.74
N ASN A 2 10.24 -18.27 3.02
CA ASN A 2 11.66 -17.99 3.31
C ASN A 2 11.81 -17.13 4.58
N LEU A 3 12.74 -17.46 5.49
CA LEU A 3 12.89 -16.81 6.81
C LEU A 3 13.15 -15.30 6.68
N MET A 4 13.98 -14.89 5.71
CA MET A 4 14.26 -13.49 5.42
C MET A 4 13.00 -12.68 5.04
N LYS A 5 12.05 -13.30 4.33
CA LYS A 5 10.77 -12.67 3.96
C LYS A 5 9.93 -12.40 5.21
N ILE A 6 9.91 -13.34 6.16
CA ILE A 6 9.12 -13.20 7.39
C ILE A 6 9.73 -12.08 8.26
N LEU A 7 11.05 -12.11 8.46
CA LEU A 7 11.76 -11.10 9.26
C LEU A 7 11.60 -9.69 8.69
N SER A 8 11.78 -9.52 7.37
CA SER A 8 11.62 -8.20 6.73
C SER A 8 10.20 -7.65 6.83
N ILE A 9 9.16 -8.49 6.71
CA ILE A 9 7.76 -8.06 6.90
C ILE A 9 7.51 -7.65 8.36
N ILE A 10 7.95 -8.46 9.33
CA ILE A 10 7.77 -8.17 10.76
C ILE A 10 8.48 -6.87 11.11
N ILE A 11 9.77 -6.74 10.79
CA ILE A 11 10.56 -5.54 11.08
C ILE A 11 9.96 -4.31 10.41
N SER A 12 9.57 -4.41 9.13
CA SER A 12 8.90 -3.32 8.42
C SER A 12 7.62 -2.86 9.12
N LYS A 13 6.81 -3.81 9.62
CA LYS A 13 5.53 -3.50 10.28
C LYS A 13 5.74 -2.90 11.66
N THR A 14 6.70 -3.41 12.42
CA THR A 14 7.08 -2.85 13.73
C THR A 14 7.60 -1.42 13.56
N VAL A 15 8.51 -1.19 12.61
CA VAL A 15 9.03 0.16 12.37
C VAL A 15 7.94 1.11 11.84
N HIS A 16 7.06 0.65 10.95
CA HIS A 16 5.93 1.46 10.50
C HIS A 16 5.04 1.92 11.67
N ASN A 17 4.75 1.02 12.63
CA ASN A 17 3.96 1.35 13.81
C ASN A 17 4.68 2.36 14.72
N ILE A 18 5.98 2.17 14.99
CA ILE A 18 6.78 3.10 15.80
C ILE A 18 6.84 4.48 15.14
N VAL A 19 7.13 4.53 13.84
CA VAL A 19 7.20 5.78 13.08
C VAL A 19 5.86 6.49 13.04
N LYS A 20 4.74 5.74 12.99
CA LYS A 20 3.40 6.30 13.05
C LYS A 20 3.12 6.99 14.39
N LEU A 21 3.66 6.47 15.48
CA LEU A 21 3.55 7.06 16.82
C LEU A 21 4.41 8.32 16.97
N VAL A 22 5.62 8.34 16.39
CA VAL A 22 6.59 9.44 16.59
C VAL A 22 6.43 10.58 15.58
N LYS A 23 6.20 10.27 14.30
CA LYS A 23 6.19 11.25 13.18
C LYS A 23 4.84 11.38 12.49
N GLY A 24 3.78 10.76 13.03
CA GLY A 24 2.46 10.76 12.40
C GLY A 24 2.40 9.94 11.10
N SER A 25 1.51 10.31 10.18
CA SER A 25 1.07 9.50 9.03
C SER A 25 2.13 9.26 7.94
N THR A 26 3.21 8.55 8.25
CA THR A 26 4.31 8.26 7.32
C THR A 26 4.26 6.81 6.83
N SER A 27 3.58 6.58 5.71
CA SER A 27 3.32 5.23 5.16
C SER A 27 4.51 4.60 4.42
N HIS A 28 5.44 5.42 3.92
CA HIS A 28 6.50 4.97 3.02
C HIS A 28 7.69 4.29 3.73
N ILE A 29 7.95 4.66 5.00
CA ILE A 29 9.17 4.27 5.72
C ILE A 29 9.27 2.76 5.98
N GLY A 30 8.16 2.10 6.32
CA GLY A 30 8.15 0.63 6.48
C GLY A 30 8.58 -0.09 5.20
N GLY A 31 8.02 0.32 4.06
CA GLY A 31 8.36 -0.25 2.75
C GLY A 31 9.83 -0.07 2.36
N VAL A 32 10.42 1.11 2.64
CA VAL A 32 11.86 1.36 2.41
C VAL A 32 12.72 0.41 3.25
N ILE A 33 12.34 0.17 4.50
CA ILE A 33 13.09 -0.72 5.39
C ILE A 33 12.96 -2.18 4.95
N ALA A 34 11.76 -2.60 4.55
CA ALA A 34 11.54 -3.93 3.98
C ALA A 34 12.47 -4.19 2.78
N LEU A 35 12.57 -3.24 1.86
CA LEU A 35 13.42 -3.32 0.67
C LEU A 35 14.92 -3.29 1.00
N LYS A 36 15.32 -2.60 2.08
CA LYS A 36 16.72 -2.61 2.55
C LYS A 36 17.12 -3.97 3.12
N ILE A 37 16.22 -4.66 3.83
CA ILE A 37 16.48 -5.96 4.45
C ILE A 37 16.44 -7.08 3.41
N ASP A 38 15.46 -7.05 2.51
CA ASP A 38 15.32 -8.04 1.42
C ASP A 38 15.02 -7.31 0.11
N LYS A 39 16.06 -7.07 -0.69
CA LYS A 39 15.97 -6.38 -2.00
C LYS A 39 14.99 -7.06 -2.96
N ASN A 40 14.79 -8.37 -2.81
CA ASN A 40 13.92 -9.19 -3.66
C ASN A 40 12.56 -9.47 -3.02
N ILE A 41 12.16 -8.74 -1.97
CA ILE A 41 10.89 -8.99 -1.29
C ILE A 41 9.67 -8.84 -2.21
N LEU A 42 9.72 -7.90 -3.15
CA LEU A 42 8.61 -7.64 -4.08
C LEU A 42 8.30 -8.83 -5.00
N SER A 43 9.30 -9.62 -5.40
CA SER A 43 9.08 -10.84 -6.19
C SER A 43 8.56 -12.00 -5.35
N LYS A 44 8.76 -11.95 -4.03
CA LYS A 44 8.31 -12.96 -3.06
C LYS A 44 6.91 -12.68 -2.52
N LEU A 45 6.34 -11.50 -2.79
CA LEU A 45 4.99 -11.10 -2.36
C LEU A 45 3.96 -11.45 -3.44
N GLN A 46 2.79 -11.90 -3.00
CA GLN A 46 1.66 -12.08 -3.91
C GLN A 46 1.16 -10.69 -4.34
N LYS A 47 1.24 -10.43 -5.65
CA LYS A 47 0.78 -9.18 -6.24
C LYS A 47 -0.75 -9.21 -6.37
N PRO A 48 -1.45 -8.08 -6.24
CA PRO A 48 -2.86 -8.01 -6.57
C PRO A 48 -3.06 -8.25 -8.07
N GLU A 49 -4.27 -8.67 -8.43
CA GLU A 49 -4.66 -8.92 -9.82
C GLU A 49 -4.52 -7.67 -10.71
N VAL A 50 -4.84 -6.50 -10.15
CA VAL A 50 -4.77 -5.22 -10.87
C VAL A 50 -3.87 -4.25 -10.14
N ILE A 51 -2.88 -3.70 -10.86
CA ILE A 51 -1.99 -2.63 -10.39
C ILE A 51 -2.20 -1.40 -11.29
N ILE A 52 -2.61 -0.28 -10.71
CA ILE A 52 -2.76 0.99 -11.42
C ILE A 52 -1.56 1.88 -11.08
N THR A 53 -0.79 2.26 -12.10
CA THR A 53 0.36 3.16 -11.96
C THR A 53 0.06 4.51 -12.59
N VAL A 54 0.29 5.60 -11.84
CA VAL A 54 0.09 6.97 -12.32
C VAL A 54 1.44 7.57 -12.68
N THR A 55 1.66 7.81 -13.98
CA THR A 55 2.90 8.39 -14.52
C THR A 55 2.65 9.81 -15.08
N GLY A 56 3.71 10.52 -15.45
CA GLY A 56 3.65 11.90 -15.95
C GLY A 56 4.85 12.72 -15.49
N THR A 57 5.03 13.92 -16.03
CA THR A 57 6.11 14.82 -15.62
C THR A 57 5.81 15.45 -14.25
N ASN A 58 4.63 16.06 -14.09
CA ASN A 58 4.26 16.84 -12.91
C ASN A 58 2.98 16.32 -12.21
N ARG A 59 2.78 16.73 -10.96
CA ARG A 59 1.54 16.52 -10.15
C ARG A 59 1.05 15.07 -9.97
N LYS A 60 1.87 14.06 -10.29
CA LYS A 60 1.59 12.61 -10.08
C LYS A 60 1.00 12.29 -8.70
N ASN A 61 1.51 12.90 -7.63
CA ASN A 61 0.99 12.68 -6.27
C ASN A 61 -0.46 13.15 -6.10
N TYR A 62 -0.85 14.26 -6.73
CA TYR A 62 -2.22 14.76 -6.71
C TYR A 62 -3.14 13.86 -7.54
N SER A 63 -2.71 13.51 -8.75
CA SER A 63 -3.45 12.60 -9.63
C SER A 63 -3.67 11.22 -8.98
N ASN A 64 -2.66 10.69 -8.29
CA ASN A 64 -2.75 9.43 -7.56
C ASN A 64 -3.76 9.50 -6.41
N LYS A 65 -3.74 10.58 -5.61
CA LYS A 65 -4.75 10.81 -4.56
C LYS A 65 -6.17 10.92 -5.13
N SER A 66 -6.33 11.62 -6.25
CA SER A 66 -7.63 11.78 -6.91
C SER A 66 -8.16 10.45 -7.43
N CYS A 67 -7.32 9.68 -8.13
CA CYS A 67 -7.65 8.35 -8.65
C CYS A 67 -8.06 7.39 -7.51
N TYR A 68 -7.26 7.34 -6.43
CA TYR A 68 -7.59 6.55 -5.24
C TYR A 68 -8.96 6.94 -4.65
N ARG A 69 -9.24 8.24 -4.53
CA ARG A 69 -10.51 8.73 -3.98
C ARG A 69 -11.68 8.31 -4.85
N PHE A 70 -11.57 8.48 -6.17
CA PHE A 70 -12.60 8.10 -7.13
C PHE A 70 -12.92 6.60 -7.04
N ILE A 71 -11.91 5.74 -7.19
CA ILE A 71 -12.09 4.28 -7.13
C ILE A 71 -12.73 3.86 -5.81
N ARG A 72 -12.24 4.40 -4.68
CA ARG A 72 -12.77 4.09 -3.36
C ARG A 72 -14.24 4.52 -3.21
N THR A 73 -14.61 5.69 -3.72
CA THR A 73 -16.00 6.17 -3.65
C THR A 73 -16.94 5.33 -4.52
N THR A 74 -16.51 4.98 -5.74
CA THR A 74 -17.30 4.16 -6.66
C THR A 74 -17.49 2.74 -6.11
N TYR A 75 -16.42 2.14 -5.58
CA TYR A 75 -16.50 0.84 -4.92
C TYR A 75 -17.45 0.84 -3.71
N LYS A 76 -17.37 1.86 -2.84
CA LYS A 76 -18.30 2.00 -1.70
C LYS A 76 -19.76 2.08 -2.16
N ARG A 77 -20.05 2.90 -3.17
CA ARG A 77 -21.40 3.04 -3.74
C ARG A 77 -21.93 1.71 -4.29
N ALA A 78 -21.12 1.01 -5.09
CA ALA A 78 -21.48 -0.29 -5.66
C ALA A 78 -21.75 -1.33 -4.56
N LYS A 79 -20.94 -1.35 -3.50
CA LYS A 79 -21.13 -2.26 -2.36
C LYS A 79 -22.44 -1.97 -1.59
N THR A 80 -22.78 -0.69 -1.39
CA THR A 80 -24.03 -0.31 -0.72
C THR A 80 -25.25 -0.70 -1.55
N LYS A 81 -25.24 -0.42 -2.86
CA LYS A 81 -26.35 -0.74 -3.77
C LYS A 81 -26.67 -2.24 -3.82
N ARG A 82 -25.65 -3.10 -3.91
CA ARG A 82 -25.82 -4.57 -3.83
C ARG A 82 -26.39 -5.06 -2.49
N ARG A 83 -26.27 -4.26 -1.42
CA ARG A 83 -26.75 -4.62 -0.08
C ARG A 83 -28.22 -4.27 0.12
N THR A 84 -28.72 -3.28 -0.62
CA THR A 84 -30.12 -2.85 -0.61
C THR A 84 -30.99 -3.60 -1.62
N GLU A 85 -30.36 -4.26 -2.61
CA GLU A 85 -31.03 -5.10 -3.62
C GLU A 85 -31.09 -6.59 -3.22
N LYS A 86 -30.60 -6.95 -2.03
CA LYS A 86 -30.73 -8.27 -1.41
C LYS A 86 -31.68 -8.19 -0.23
#